data_AF-A0A355UJA1-F1
#
_entry.id   AF-A0A355UJA1-F1
#
_cell.length_a   1.000
_cell.length_b   1.000
_cell.length_c   1.000
_cell.angle_alpha   90.00
_cell.angle_beta   90.00
_cell.angle_gamma   90.00
#
_symmetry.space_group_name_H-M   'P 1'
#
loop_
_entity.id
_entity.type
_entity.pdbx_description
1 polymer ?
#
loop_
_entity_poly.entity_id
_entity_poly.type
_entity_poly.pdbx_seq_one_letter_code
_entity_poly.pdbx_strand_id
1 'polypeptide(L)' 'MTSSSSIIYPEEIYLPKDNHAESFFMKEKTLKEYEVEIVSHFLKKYDNRVYYVAEKLGISKNKIYNMINQGLIKL' A
#
# COMPACT_ATOMS: atom_id res chain seq x y z
N MET A 1 22.65 38.68 -10.15
CA MET A 1 23.45 38.21 -8.98
C MET A 1 22.49 38.20 -7.81
N THR A 2 22.20 37.11 -7.11
CA THR A 2 22.90 35.83 -6.91
C THR A 2 21.86 34.73 -6.67
N SER A 3 22.08 33.55 -7.25
CA SER A 3 21.44 32.32 -6.80
C SER A 3 21.82 32.09 -5.34
N SER A 4 20.88 32.30 -4.41
CA SER A 4 21.08 31.94 -3.01
C SER A 4 21.14 30.42 -2.93
N SER A 5 22.35 29.87 -3.01
CA SER A 5 22.63 28.47 -2.77
C SER A 5 22.39 28.18 -1.29
N SER A 6 21.16 27.81 -0.93
CA SER A 6 20.86 27.31 0.41
C SER A 6 21.62 26.02 0.65
N ILE A 7 22.67 26.11 1.47
CA ILE A 7 23.42 24.96 1.96
C ILE A 7 22.51 24.25 2.97
N ILE A 8 22.23 22.97 2.75
CA ILE A 8 21.50 22.12 3.70
C ILE A 8 22.54 21.44 4.59
N TYR A 9 22.42 21.62 5.90
CA TYR A 9 23.31 20.99 6.89
C TYR A 9 22.79 19.59 7.28
N PRO A 10 23.67 18.64 7.66
CA PRO A 10 23.26 17.30 8.06
C PRO A 10 22.19 17.28 9.17
N GLU A 11 22.22 18.26 10.08
CA GLU A 11 21.31 18.40 11.21
C GLU A 11 19.90 18.85 10.79
N GLU A 12 19.75 19.40 9.59
CA GLU A 12 18.47 19.84 9.00
C GLU A 12 17.75 18.71 8.26
N ILE A 13 18.41 17.55 8.10
CA ILE A 13 17.83 16.37 7.46
C ILE A 13 16.99 15.62 8.49
N TYR A 14 15.69 15.92 8.54
CA TYR A 14 14.72 15.05 9.21
C TYR A 14 14.23 13.99 8.24
N LEU A 15 14.65 12.74 8.44
CA LEU A 15 14.06 11.58 7.78
C LEU A 15 12.87 11.11 8.63
N PRO A 16 11.61 11.45 8.28
CA PRO A 16 10.49 10.85 8.96
C PRO A 16 10.62 9.33 8.82
N LYS A 17 10.63 8.64 9.95
CA LYS A 17 10.66 7.18 9.98
C LYS A 17 9.39 6.71 9.26
N ASP A 18 9.55 6.17 8.07
CA ASP A 18 8.43 5.76 7.22
C ASP A 18 7.87 4.44 7.79
N ASN A 19 7.07 4.57 8.85
CA ASN A 19 6.57 3.45 9.68
C ASN A 19 5.52 2.58 8.95
N HIS A 20 5.34 2.76 7.64
CA HIS A 20 4.34 2.02 6.87
C HIS A 20 4.55 0.50 6.92
N ALA A 21 5.80 0.04 6.92
CA ALA A 21 6.11 -1.39 7.03
C ALA A 21 5.89 -1.93 8.45
N GLU A 22 6.24 -1.16 9.48
CA GLU A 22 6.02 -1.54 10.89
C GLU A 22 4.51 -1.78 11.13
N SER A 23 3.63 -0.90 10.63
CA SER A 23 2.17 -1.00 10.85
C SER A 23 1.53 -2.30 10.34
N PHE A 24 2.06 -2.92 9.28
CA PHE A 24 1.46 -4.16 8.73
C PHE A 24 1.64 -5.35 9.67
N PHE A 25 2.80 -5.42 10.36
CA PHE A 25 3.19 -6.55 11.23
C PHE A 25 2.96 -6.28 12.73
N MET A 26 2.45 -5.10 13.12
CA MET A 26 2.19 -4.79 14.54
C MET A 26 1.05 -5.60 15.16
N LYS A 27 0.17 -6.20 14.35
CA LYS A 27 -0.97 -6.98 14.82
C LYS A 27 -0.90 -8.38 14.26
N GLU A 28 -1.14 -9.37 15.12
CA GLU A 28 -1.35 -10.74 14.68
C GLU A 28 -2.63 -10.81 13.83
N LYS A 29 -2.52 -11.42 12.65
CA LYS A 29 -3.56 -11.52 11.65
C LYS A 29 -3.50 -12.90 11.02
N THR A 30 -4.65 -13.42 10.63
CA THR A 30 -4.74 -14.61 9.78
C THR A 30 -4.16 -14.30 8.40
N LEU A 31 -3.72 -15.34 7.68
CA LEU A 31 -3.29 -15.21 6.28
C LEU A 31 -4.36 -14.53 5.42
N LYS A 32 -5.65 -14.83 5.69
CA LYS A 32 -6.77 -14.25 4.96
C LYS A 32 -6.88 -12.74 5.17
N GLU A 33 -6.67 -12.25 6.38
CA GLU A 33 -6.70 -10.81 6.69
C GLU A 33 -5.53 -10.09 6.01
N TYR A 34 -4.32 -10.68 6.03
CA TYR A 34 -3.19 -10.15 5.27
C TYR A 34 -3.48 -10.08 3.77
N GLU A 35 -4.04 -11.13 3.18
CA GLU A 35 -4.42 -11.12 1.77
C GLU A 35 -5.41 -9.99 1.46
N VAL A 36 -6.45 -9.81 2.28
CA VAL A 36 -7.45 -8.75 2.10
C VAL A 36 -6.82 -7.37 2.14
N GLU A 37 -5.92 -7.13 3.10
CA GLU A 37 -5.26 -5.84 3.29
C GLU A 37 -4.27 -5.53 2.15
N ILE A 38 -3.50 -6.52 1.71
CA ILE A 38 -2.61 -6.40 0.55
C ILE A 38 -3.42 -6.11 -0.73
N VAL A 39 -4.48 -6.87 -0.99
CA VAL A 39 -5.33 -6.65 -2.18
C VAL A 39 -5.99 -5.26 -2.11
N SER A 40 -6.49 -4.85 -0.94
CA SER A 40 -7.09 -3.52 -0.75
C SER A 40 -6.10 -2.39 -0.99
N HIS A 41 -4.87 -2.53 -0.48
CA HIS A 41 -3.80 -1.55 -0.70
C HIS A 41 -3.50 -1.39 -2.19
N PHE A 42 -3.37 -2.48 -2.93
CA PHE A 42 -3.09 -2.44 -4.37
C PHE A 42 -4.27 -1.91 -5.18
N LEU A 43 -5.51 -2.26 -4.84
CA LEU A 43 -6.70 -1.68 -5.47
C LEU A 43 -6.74 -0.16 -5.30
N LYS A 44 -6.56 0.33 -4.06
CA LYS A 44 -6.49 1.77 -3.79
C LYS A 44 -5.34 2.45 -4.54
N LYS A 45 -4.17 1.81 -4.59
CA LYS A 45 -2.99 2.35 -5.27
C LYS A 45 -3.17 2.47 -6.80
N TYR A 46 -4.01 1.64 -7.41
CA TYR A 46 -4.20 1.60 -8.85
C TYR A 46 -5.61 1.97 -9.29
N ASP A 47 -6.30 2.83 -8.53
CA ASP A 47 -7.65 3.36 -8.81
C ASP A 47 -8.68 2.26 -9.09
N ASN A 48 -8.68 1.24 -8.23
CA ASN A 48 -9.59 0.10 -8.28
C ASN A 48 -9.53 -0.71 -9.60
N ARG A 49 -8.42 -0.64 -10.35
CA ARG A 49 -8.20 -1.44 -11.57
C ARG A 49 -7.98 -2.92 -11.24
N VAL A 50 -9.07 -3.65 -11.04
CA VAL A 50 -9.08 -5.08 -10.65
C VAL A 50 -8.22 -5.95 -11.56
N TYR A 51 -8.32 -5.76 -12.89
CA TYR A 51 -7.53 -6.54 -13.85
C TYR A 51 -6.02 -6.35 -13.61
N TYR A 52 -5.59 -5.09 -13.48
CA TYR A 52 -4.19 -4.75 -13.27
C TYR A 52 -3.67 -5.28 -11.92
N VAL A 53 -4.48 -5.19 -10.87
CA VAL A 53 -4.11 -5.71 -9.55
C VAL A 53 -4.01 -7.24 -9.54
N ALA A 54 -4.92 -7.93 -10.22
CA ALA A 54 -4.88 -9.38 -10.36
C ALA A 54 -3.58 -9.84 -11.03
N GLU A 55 -3.19 -9.20 -12.14
CA GLU A 55 -1.90 -9.48 -12.79
C GLU A 55 -0.71 -9.14 -11.90
N LYS A 56 -0.72 -7.99 -11.21
CA LYS A 56 0.38 -7.56 -10.34
C LYS A 56 0.60 -8.46 -9.12
N LEU A 57 -0.48 -8.97 -8.54
CA LEU A 57 -0.41 -9.86 -7.37
C LEU A 57 -0.33 -11.35 -7.76
N GLY A 58 -0.43 -11.69 -9.04
CA GLY A 58 -0.42 -13.08 -9.51
C GLY A 58 -1.62 -13.90 -9.03
N ILE A 59 -2.79 -13.27 -8.88
CA ILE A 59 -4.02 -13.93 -8.41
C ILE A 59 -5.14 -13.82 -9.44
N SER A 60 -6.13 -14.71 -9.38
CA SER A 60 -7.27 -14.65 -10.29
C SER A 60 -8.19 -13.46 -9.98
N LYS A 61 -8.82 -12.90 -11.02
CA LYS A 61 -9.86 -11.87 -10.88
C LYS A 61 -11.01 -12.35 -9.97
N ASN A 62 -11.40 -13.62 -10.10
CA ASN A 62 -12.44 -14.20 -9.26
C ASN A 62 -12.07 -14.15 -7.77
N LYS A 63 -10.79 -14.32 -7.41
CA LYS A 63 -10.37 -14.20 -6.01
C LYS A 63 -10.64 -12.80 -5.46
N ILE A 64 -10.35 -11.75 -6.24
CA ILE A 64 -10.61 -10.36 -5.86
C ILE A 64 -12.13 -10.08 -5.82
N TYR A 65 -12.88 -10.48 -6.84
CA TYR A 65 -14.33 -10.32 -6.85
C TYR A 65 -15.03 -11.07 -5.71
N ASN A 66 -14.55 -12.27 -5.33
CA ASN A 66 -15.06 -12.99 -4.18
C ASN A 66 -14.85 -12.20 -2.88
N MET A 67 -13.70 -11.54 -2.70
CA MET A 67 -13.46 -10.69 -1.53
C MET A 67 -14.38 -9.48 -1.51
N ILE A 68 -14.66 -8.87 -2.66
CA ILE A 68 -15.61 -7.76 -2.79
C ILE A 68 -17.04 -8.22 -2.47
N ASN A 69 -17.48 -9.34 -3.05
CA ASN A 69 -18.82 -9.91 -2.85
C ASN A 69 -19.07 -10.36 -1.40
N GLN A 70 -18.02 -10.81 -0.71
CA GLN A 70 -18.07 -11.14 0.72
C GLN A 70 -18.07 -9.88 1.62
N GLY A 71 -17.93 -8.68 1.05
CA GLY A 71 -17.84 -7.43 1.80
C GLY A 71 -16.50 -7.22 2.52
N LEU A 72 -15.48 -8.03 2.22
CA LEU A 72 -14.15 -7.92 2.81
C LEU A 72 -13.38 -6.71 2.26
N ILE A 73 -13.66 -6.32 1.01
CA ILE A 73 -13.07 -5.16 0.34
C ILE A 73 -14.20 -4.25 -0.12
N LYS A 74 -14.04 -2.95 0.15
CA LYS A 74 -14.93 -1.88 -0.33
C LYS A 74 -14.21 -1.13 -1.44
N LEU A 75 -14.86 -1.01 -2.59
CA LEU A 75 -14.36 -0.22 -3.72
C LEU A 75 -14.73 1.26 -3.56
#